data_AF-A0AB73FRE5-F1
#
_entry.id   AF-A0AB73FRE5-F1
#
_cell.length_a   1.000
_cell.length_b   1.000
_cell.length_c   1.000
_cell.angle_alpha   90.00
_cell.angle_beta   90.00
_cell.angle_gamma   90.00
#
_symmetry.space_group_name_H-M   'P 1'
#
loop_
_entity.id
_entity.type
_entity.pdbx_description
1 polymer ?
#
loop_
_entity_poly.entity_id
_entity_poly.type
_entity_poly.pdbx_seq_one_letter_code
_entity_poly.pdbx_strand_id
1 'polypeptide(L)'
;MDAAILKDVAANIAGYFRDFIESDFKKIQMPSRRIVLQTDSGFRAGMRLKPYELLARDVWKLIQQPSGDPMQLRITPRKYTRALSPVLRKVIEEQIGVIDPQQLAGTRAALMETIDKTYAQAIIDPEEWVDRAIEALCDEISTRIVKPLIGRLDGPLQRQAYSVIDSLYAAETDMVSAVAAELAGKLPDVLARHLAKRNDEAVLGALDTFLTIQHTKDALGRFFDGFVTADAFLEFRDLETYASITDGVTLYLYIGALRFRSVSYPLPDSEKKLGA
;
A
#
# COMPACT_ATOMS: atom_id res chain seq x y z
N MET A 1 5.21 37.69 -17.48
CA MET A 1 6.38 37.59 -16.60
C MET A 1 7.53 38.28 -17.32
N ASP A 2 8.09 39.34 -16.75
CA ASP A 2 9.09 40.16 -17.45
C ASP A 2 10.35 39.35 -17.76
N ALA A 3 10.88 39.47 -18.98
CA ALA A 3 12.08 38.75 -19.42
C ALA A 3 13.29 39.05 -18.52
N ALA A 4 13.31 40.20 -17.85
CA ALA A 4 14.31 40.59 -16.86
C ALA A 4 14.25 39.73 -15.59
N ILE A 5 13.05 39.45 -15.07
CA ILE A 5 12.84 38.66 -13.84
C ILE A 5 13.27 37.19 -14.05
N LEU A 6 12.95 36.64 -15.23
CA LEU A 6 13.40 35.30 -15.61
C LEU A 6 14.92 35.21 -15.74
N LYS A 7 15.57 36.29 -16.22
CA LYS A 7 17.03 36.37 -16.34
C LYS A 7 17.71 36.43 -14.97
N ASP A 8 17.15 37.17 -14.02
CA ASP A 8 17.70 37.29 -12.66
C ASP A 8 17.52 35.99 -11.87
N VAL A 9 16.38 35.31 -12.00
CA VAL A 9 16.17 33.99 -11.38
C VAL A 9 17.13 32.95 -11.99
N ALA A 10 17.28 32.93 -13.32
CA ALA A 10 18.23 32.04 -13.98
C ALA A 10 19.69 32.36 -13.60
N ALA A 11 20.03 33.64 -13.43
CA ALA A 11 21.36 34.07 -12.98
C ALA A 11 21.65 33.67 -11.53
N ASN A 12 20.65 33.75 -10.64
CA ASN A 12 20.77 33.32 -9.25
C ASN A 12 20.87 31.79 -9.13
N ILE A 13 20.07 31.04 -9.90
CA ILE A 13 20.17 29.58 -9.99
C ILE A 13 21.54 29.17 -10.53
N ALA A 14 22.00 29.79 -11.63
CA ALA A 14 23.30 29.51 -12.23
C ALA A 14 24.47 29.95 -11.34
N GLY A 15 24.30 31.04 -10.58
CA GLY A 15 25.26 31.51 -9.57
C GLY A 15 25.38 30.53 -8.42
N TYR A 16 24.25 30.08 -7.87
CA TYR A 16 24.23 29.02 -6.86
C TYR A 16 24.85 27.71 -7.37
N PHE A 17 24.57 27.31 -8.62
CA PHE A 17 25.21 26.13 -9.22
C PHE A 17 26.72 26.31 -9.38
N ARG A 18 27.17 27.50 -9.80
CA ARG A 18 28.59 27.84 -9.89
C ARG A 18 29.23 27.74 -8.51
N ASP A 19 28.63 28.33 -7.49
CA ASP A 19 29.16 28.33 -6.13
C ASP A 19 29.17 26.93 -5.54
N PHE A 20 28.15 26.10 -5.80
CA PHE A 20 28.11 24.70 -5.41
C PHE A 20 29.21 23.88 -6.11
N ILE A 21 29.37 24.01 -7.43
CA ILE A 21 30.41 23.31 -8.18
C ILE A 21 31.81 23.80 -7.76
N GLU A 22 31.99 25.10 -7.54
CA GLU A 22 33.28 25.68 -7.19
C GLU A 22 33.69 25.42 -5.73
N SER A 23 32.76 25.42 -4.78
CA SER A 23 33.09 25.26 -3.36
C SER A 23 33.16 23.79 -2.91
N ASP A 24 32.26 22.93 -3.41
CA ASP A 24 32.15 21.54 -2.96
C ASP A 24 33.00 20.55 -3.79
N PHE A 25 33.40 20.87 -5.04
CA PHE A 25 34.27 19.99 -5.85
C PHE A 25 35.75 20.38 -5.87
N LYS A 26 36.15 21.57 -5.39
CA LYS A 26 37.58 21.97 -5.31
C LYS A 26 38.31 21.36 -4.10
N LYS A 27 37.61 20.81 -3.12
CA LYS A 27 38.21 20.11 -1.97
C LYS A 27 38.35 18.62 -2.29
N ILE A 28 39.46 18.01 -1.88
CA ILE A 28 39.77 16.56 -1.97
C ILE A 28 38.73 15.68 -1.20
N GLN A 29 37.70 16.30 -0.61
CA GLN A 29 36.73 15.72 0.30
C GLN A 29 35.34 15.73 -0.37
N MET A 30 34.61 14.61 -0.27
CA MET A 30 33.26 14.48 -0.83
C MET A 30 32.34 15.62 -0.33
N PRO A 31 31.44 16.16 -1.17
CA PRO A 31 30.46 17.16 -0.75
C PRO A 31 29.68 16.67 0.48
N SER A 32 29.62 17.49 1.54
CA SER A 32 28.94 17.14 2.79
C SER A 32 27.42 16.97 2.62
N ARG A 33 26.84 17.55 1.56
CA ARG A 33 25.41 17.49 1.27
C ARG A 33 25.07 16.20 0.53
N ARG A 34 24.49 15.24 1.25
CA ARG A 34 23.99 13.98 0.70
C ARG A 34 22.48 13.88 0.87
N ILE A 35 21.82 13.23 -0.08
CA ILE A 35 20.40 12.85 0.09
C ILE A 35 20.34 11.76 1.17
N VAL A 36 19.83 12.12 2.34
CA VAL A 36 19.55 11.20 3.44
C VAL A 36 18.05 10.95 3.48
N LEU A 37 17.64 9.71 3.25
CA LEU A 37 16.22 9.33 3.28
C LEU A 37 15.80 8.82 4.66
N GLN A 38 16.77 8.28 5.40
CA GLN A 38 16.59 7.75 6.75
C GLN A 38 17.83 8.09 7.56
N THR A 39 17.65 8.53 8.79
CA THR A 39 18.76 8.80 9.73
C THR A 39 19.36 7.50 10.24
N ASP A 40 20.55 7.57 10.83
CA ASP A 40 21.19 6.42 11.49
C ASP A 40 20.38 5.89 12.67
N SER A 41 19.53 6.74 13.27
CA SER A 41 18.56 6.40 14.32
C SER A 41 17.24 5.82 13.79
N GLY A 42 17.09 5.68 12.48
CA GLY A 42 15.93 5.05 11.85
C GLY A 42 14.77 5.99 11.50
N PHE A 43 14.85 7.28 11.83
CA PHE A 43 13.82 8.27 11.47
C PHE A 43 13.83 8.57 9.98
N ARG A 44 12.64 8.81 9.42
CA ARG A 44 12.50 9.20 8.03
C ARG A 44 12.92 10.67 7.87
N ALA A 45 13.96 10.91 7.07
CA ALA A 45 14.53 12.24 6.81
C ALA A 45 14.31 12.72 5.37
N GLY A 46 13.79 11.86 4.49
CA GLY A 46 13.36 12.25 3.15
C GLY A 46 12.41 11.25 2.52
N MET A 47 11.75 11.66 1.44
CA MET A 47 10.89 10.79 0.62
C MET A 47 11.20 10.98 -0.86
N ARG A 48 11.02 9.93 -1.66
CA ARG A 48 11.11 10.01 -3.12
C ARG A 48 9.72 10.25 -3.70
N LEU A 49 9.60 11.17 -4.64
CA LEU A 49 8.34 11.41 -5.35
C LEU A 49 8.07 10.37 -6.45
N LYS A 50 9.13 9.81 -7.05
CA LYS A 50 9.01 8.86 -8.18
C LYS A 50 8.03 7.70 -7.96
N PRO A 51 7.96 7.06 -6.78
CA PRO A 51 7.01 5.98 -6.53
C PRO A 51 5.53 6.43 -6.46
N TYR A 52 5.26 7.73 -6.37
CA TYR A 52 3.93 8.31 -6.27
C TYR A 52 3.63 9.09 -7.56
N GLU A 53 3.14 8.41 -8.59
CA GLU A 53 2.97 9.00 -9.93
C GLU A 53 2.08 10.24 -9.94
N LEU A 54 0.93 10.19 -9.24
CA LEU A 54 0.02 11.32 -9.10
C LEU A 54 0.68 12.50 -8.39
N LEU A 55 1.46 12.24 -7.34
CA LEU A 55 2.17 13.27 -6.60
C LEU A 55 3.26 13.90 -7.47
N ALA A 56 4.07 13.08 -8.14
CA ALA A 56 5.11 13.56 -9.05
C ALA A 56 4.50 14.42 -10.17
N ARG A 57 3.37 14.00 -10.75
CA ARG A 57 2.65 14.77 -11.78
C ARG A 57 2.15 16.11 -11.23
N ASP A 58 1.51 16.12 -10.07
CA ASP A 58 0.91 17.32 -9.50
C ASP A 58 2.00 18.31 -9.01
N VAL A 59 3.12 17.81 -8.49
CA VAL A 59 4.34 18.60 -8.21
C VAL A 59 4.90 19.20 -9.51
N TRP A 60 5.02 18.42 -10.58
CA TRP A 60 5.49 18.94 -11.86
C TRP A 60 4.58 20.04 -12.43
N LYS A 61 3.26 19.89 -12.30
CA LYS A 61 2.30 20.92 -12.69
C LYS A 61 2.47 22.20 -11.89
N LEU A 62 2.72 22.10 -10.58
CA LEU A 62 3.00 23.27 -9.74
C LEU A 62 4.27 23.97 -10.16
N ILE A 63 5.37 23.23 -10.42
CA ILE A 63 6.66 23.80 -10.86
C ILE A 63 6.53 24.55 -12.20
N GLN A 64 5.61 24.12 -13.06
CA GLN A 64 5.36 24.78 -14.35
C GLN A 64 4.54 26.07 -14.24
N GLN A 65 3.99 26.40 -13.06
CA GLN A 65 3.20 27.61 -12.89
C GLN A 65 4.08 28.86 -12.92
N PRO A 66 3.55 30.01 -13.41
CA PRO A 66 4.27 31.26 -13.39
C PRO A 66 4.72 31.66 -11.97
N SER A 67 6.00 32.01 -11.82
CA SER A 67 6.57 32.76 -10.69
C SER A 67 5.67 33.92 -10.26
N GLY A 68 5.05 33.81 -9.09
CA GLY A 68 4.22 34.87 -8.51
C GLY A 68 3.06 34.33 -7.68
N ASP A 69 2.53 33.17 -8.06
CA ASP A 69 1.47 32.52 -7.30
C ASP A 69 2.04 31.71 -6.12
N PRO A 70 1.38 31.70 -4.95
CA PRO A 70 1.77 30.84 -3.84
C PRO A 70 1.64 29.38 -4.26
N MET A 71 2.78 28.67 -4.35
CA MET A 71 2.82 27.25 -4.63
C MET A 71 2.38 26.49 -3.38
N GLN A 72 1.13 26.04 -3.36
CA GLN A 72 0.59 25.20 -2.29
C GLN A 72 0.16 23.85 -2.86
N LEU A 73 0.62 22.78 -2.22
CA LEU A 73 0.19 21.42 -2.53
C LEU A 73 -0.51 20.83 -1.32
N ARG A 74 -1.84 20.67 -1.41
CA ARG A 74 -2.59 19.99 -0.37
C ARG A 74 -2.39 18.47 -0.48
N ILE A 75 -1.73 17.91 0.52
CA ILE A 75 -1.60 16.46 0.73
C ILE A 75 -2.75 16.02 1.63
N THR A 76 -3.59 15.11 1.14
CA THR A 76 -4.69 14.51 1.91
C THR A 76 -4.53 12.99 1.95
N PRO A 77 -5.04 12.31 2.99
CA PRO A 77 -5.02 10.85 3.06
C PRO A 77 -5.55 10.21 1.78
N ARG A 78 -4.92 9.11 1.35
CA ARG A 78 -5.26 8.27 0.19
C ARG A 78 -5.24 8.95 -1.17
N LYS A 79 -4.89 10.24 -1.27
CA LYS A 79 -4.81 10.94 -2.58
C LYS A 79 -3.59 10.52 -3.39
N TYR A 80 -2.45 10.33 -2.72
CA TYR A 80 -1.17 10.04 -3.35
C TYR A 80 -0.64 8.72 -2.84
N THR A 81 -1.02 7.65 -3.53
CA THR A 81 -0.72 6.29 -3.14
C THR A 81 0.33 5.66 -4.05
N ARG A 82 1.04 4.68 -3.50
CA ARG A 82 1.96 3.83 -4.26
C ARG A 82 1.34 2.47 -4.49
N ALA A 83 1.09 2.13 -5.76
CA ALA A 83 0.63 0.80 -6.14
C ALA A 83 1.77 -0.23 -6.05
N LEU A 84 1.40 -1.51 -6.15
CA LEU A 84 2.36 -2.59 -6.36
C LEU A 84 3.18 -2.37 -7.64
N SER A 85 4.46 -2.72 -7.60
CA SER A 85 5.29 -2.68 -8.81
C SER A 85 4.81 -3.74 -9.82
N PRO A 86 5.02 -3.54 -11.14
CA PRO A 86 4.60 -4.52 -12.15
C PRO A 86 5.20 -5.92 -11.93
N VAL A 87 6.42 -5.99 -11.40
CA VAL A 87 7.08 -7.26 -11.07
C VAL A 87 6.38 -7.94 -9.90
N LEU A 88 6.10 -7.20 -8.82
CA LEU A 88 5.42 -7.76 -7.66
C LEU A 88 3.98 -8.18 -7.99
N ARG A 89 3.29 -7.41 -8.83
CA ARG A 89 1.96 -7.78 -9.32
C ARG A 89 1.96 -9.13 -10.02
N LYS A 90 2.89 -9.35 -10.95
CA LYS A 90 3.02 -10.65 -11.63
C LYS A 90 3.35 -11.79 -10.67
N VAL A 91 4.23 -11.56 -9.70
CA VAL A 91 4.54 -12.57 -8.68
C VAL A 91 3.29 -12.94 -7.89
N ILE A 92 2.49 -11.95 -7.47
CA ILE A 92 1.24 -12.16 -6.74
C ILE A 92 0.22 -12.93 -7.61
N GLU A 93 0.06 -12.55 -8.88
CA GLU A 93 -0.82 -13.24 -9.83
C GLU A 93 -0.46 -14.73 -9.95
N GLU A 94 0.84 -15.06 -10.08
CA GLU A 94 1.31 -16.45 -10.13
C GLU A 94 1.05 -17.18 -8.80
N GLN A 95 1.27 -16.54 -7.65
CA GLN A 95 1.01 -17.17 -6.34
C GLN A 95 -0.49 -17.43 -6.10
N ILE A 96 -1.37 -16.54 -6.57
CA ILE A 96 -2.83 -16.75 -6.58
C ILE A 96 -3.19 -17.90 -7.52
N GLY A 97 -2.53 -17.98 -8.68
CA GLY A 97 -2.71 -19.05 -9.66
C GLY A 97 -2.47 -20.46 -9.07
N VAL A 98 -1.54 -20.57 -8.12
CA VAL A 98 -1.14 -21.83 -7.46
C VAL A 98 -1.91 -22.08 -6.14
N ILE A 99 -3.05 -21.43 -5.92
CA ILE A 99 -3.96 -21.83 -4.82
C ILE A 99 -4.52 -23.22 -5.14
N ASP A 100 -4.40 -24.15 -4.18
CA ASP A 100 -4.78 -25.55 -4.36
C ASP A 100 -6.29 -25.73 -4.14
N PRO A 101 -7.02 -26.34 -5.10
CA PRO A 101 -8.42 -26.71 -4.91
C PRO A 101 -8.70 -27.52 -3.63
N GLN A 102 -7.73 -28.30 -3.13
CA GLN A 102 -7.87 -29.05 -1.88
C GLN A 102 -7.98 -28.14 -0.64
N GLN A 103 -7.33 -26.96 -0.65
CA GLN A 103 -7.45 -25.99 0.44
C GLN A 103 -8.91 -25.53 0.56
N LEU A 104 -9.56 -25.29 -0.58
CA LEU A 104 -10.95 -24.87 -0.67
C LEU A 104 -11.93 -25.99 -0.28
N ALA A 105 -11.65 -27.22 -0.72
CA ALA A 105 -12.42 -28.39 -0.30
C ALA A 105 -12.37 -28.57 1.22
N GLY A 106 -11.20 -28.34 1.83
CA GLY A 106 -11.03 -28.35 3.29
C GLY A 106 -11.86 -27.27 3.99
N THR A 107 -11.85 -26.03 3.49
CA THR A 107 -12.68 -24.93 4.02
C THR A 107 -14.17 -25.27 3.95
N ARG A 108 -14.64 -25.81 2.81
CA ARG A 108 -16.04 -26.21 2.63
C ARG A 108 -16.46 -27.30 3.62
N ALA A 109 -15.63 -28.33 3.77
CA ALA A 109 -15.89 -29.43 4.69
C ALA A 109 -15.92 -28.96 6.16
N ALA A 110 -14.99 -28.11 6.57
CA ALA A 110 -14.93 -27.56 7.94
C ALA A 110 -16.14 -26.67 8.26
N LEU A 111 -16.61 -25.88 7.28
CA LEU A 111 -17.82 -25.08 7.44
C LEU A 111 -19.06 -25.96 7.61
N MET A 112 -19.24 -26.98 6.76
CA MET A 112 -20.34 -27.95 6.93
C MET A 112 -20.30 -28.63 8.29
N GLU A 113 -19.13 -29.11 8.71
CA GLU A 113 -18.97 -29.74 10.02
C GLU A 113 -19.34 -28.78 11.16
N THR A 114 -19.01 -27.49 11.02
CA THR A 114 -19.38 -26.46 12.00
C THR A 114 -20.88 -26.23 12.04
N ILE A 115 -21.52 -26.11 10.88
CA ILE A 115 -22.99 -25.96 10.74
C ILE A 115 -23.69 -27.14 11.43
N ASP A 116 -23.25 -28.37 11.17
CA ASP A 116 -23.84 -29.58 11.74
C ASP A 116 -23.65 -29.66 13.26
N LYS A 117 -22.42 -29.41 13.76
CA LYS A 117 -22.11 -29.46 15.19
C LYS A 117 -22.86 -28.42 16.00
N THR A 118 -23.11 -27.27 15.41
CA THR A 118 -23.76 -26.14 16.07
C THR A 118 -25.26 -26.05 15.78
N TYR A 119 -25.82 -26.98 15.01
CA TYR A 119 -27.24 -26.99 14.62
C TYR A 119 -28.19 -26.93 15.82
N ALA A 120 -27.85 -27.54 16.95
CA ALA A 120 -28.68 -27.47 18.15
C ALA A 120 -28.86 -26.02 18.67
N GLN A 121 -27.85 -25.16 18.48
CA GLN A 121 -27.92 -23.74 18.85
C GLN A 121 -28.89 -22.98 17.94
N ALA A 122 -29.05 -23.40 16.68
CA ALA A 122 -29.94 -22.77 15.71
C ALA A 122 -31.41 -22.75 16.15
N ILE A 123 -31.83 -23.66 17.05
CA ILE A 123 -33.18 -23.71 17.59
C ILE A 123 -33.36 -22.68 18.72
N ILE A 124 -32.29 -22.37 19.44
CA ILE A 124 -32.28 -21.47 20.59
C ILE A 124 -32.09 -20.03 20.12
N ASP A 125 -31.06 -19.81 19.30
CA ASP A 125 -30.69 -18.51 18.74
C ASP A 125 -30.19 -18.69 17.29
N PRO A 126 -31.09 -18.52 16.30
CA PRO A 126 -30.74 -18.62 14.89
C PRO A 126 -29.76 -17.52 14.43
N GLU A 127 -29.80 -16.33 15.03
CA GLU A 127 -28.93 -15.21 14.62
C GLU A 127 -27.49 -15.49 15.05
N GLU A 128 -27.28 -15.85 16.32
CA GLU A 128 -25.96 -16.22 16.84
C GLU A 128 -25.35 -17.41 16.07
N TRP A 129 -26.19 -18.37 15.68
CA TRP A 129 -25.76 -19.52 14.89
C TRP A 129 -25.26 -19.14 13.49
N VAL A 130 -25.96 -18.22 12.81
CA VAL A 130 -25.54 -17.71 11.50
C VAL A 130 -24.22 -16.92 11.62
N ASP A 131 -24.10 -16.05 12.61
CA ASP A 131 -22.88 -15.29 12.85
C ASP A 131 -21.69 -16.22 13.11
N ARG A 132 -21.88 -17.26 13.93
CA ARG A 132 -20.85 -18.28 14.17
C ARG A 132 -20.43 -19.03 12.90
N ALA A 133 -21.37 -19.32 12.00
CA ALA A 133 -21.05 -19.96 10.72
C ALA A 133 -20.23 -19.02 9.80
N ILE A 134 -20.53 -17.72 9.81
CA ILE A 134 -19.77 -16.71 9.07
C ILE A 134 -18.37 -16.53 9.66
N GLU A 135 -18.23 -16.49 10.99
CA GLU A 135 -16.94 -16.45 11.68
C GLU A 135 -16.08 -17.67 11.32
N ALA A 136 -16.65 -18.88 11.38
CA ALA A 136 -15.96 -20.11 11.02
C ALA A 136 -15.52 -20.12 9.54
N LEU A 137 -16.35 -19.60 8.63
CA LEU A 137 -15.97 -19.42 7.22
C LEU A 137 -14.74 -18.51 7.09
N CYS A 138 -14.76 -17.36 7.76
CA CYS A 138 -13.66 -16.39 7.73
C CYS A 138 -12.37 -16.98 8.31
N ASP A 139 -12.45 -17.69 9.44
CA ASP A 139 -11.29 -18.33 10.08
C ASP A 139 -10.66 -19.41 9.20
N GLU A 140 -11.48 -20.22 8.54
CA GLU A 140 -11.01 -21.27 7.63
C GLU A 140 -10.39 -20.68 6.35
N ILE A 141 -10.95 -19.58 5.81
CA ILE A 141 -10.35 -18.84 4.70
C ILE A 141 -9.01 -18.21 5.12
N SER A 142 -8.94 -17.57 6.29
CA SER A 142 -7.70 -17.02 6.84
C SER A 142 -6.61 -18.09 6.90
N THR A 143 -6.93 -19.22 7.54
CA THR A 143 -5.96 -20.26 7.87
C THR A 143 -5.50 -21.05 6.65
N ARG A 144 -6.43 -21.40 5.74
CA ARG A 144 -6.13 -22.31 4.61
C ARG A 144 -5.73 -21.60 3.34
N ILE A 145 -6.13 -20.33 3.16
CA ILE A 145 -5.96 -19.61 1.90
C ILE A 145 -5.08 -18.37 2.10
N VAL A 146 -5.49 -17.43 2.96
CA VAL A 146 -4.87 -16.11 3.04
C VAL A 146 -3.49 -16.17 3.72
N LYS A 147 -3.36 -16.77 4.91
CA LYS A 147 -2.07 -16.90 5.60
C LYS A 147 -1.03 -17.67 4.78
N PRO A 148 -1.35 -18.82 4.14
CA PRO A 148 -0.43 -19.49 3.24
C PRO A 148 -0.04 -18.63 2.02
N LEU A 149 -0.96 -17.83 1.48
CA LEU A 149 -0.64 -16.90 0.41
C LEU A 149 0.36 -15.83 0.88
N ILE A 150 0.10 -15.17 2.02
CA ILE A 150 1.03 -14.18 2.61
C ILE A 150 2.39 -14.84 2.89
N GLY A 151 2.42 -16.04 3.47
CA GLY A 151 3.67 -16.76 3.75
C GLY A 151 4.48 -17.09 2.49
N ARG A 152 3.83 -17.43 1.38
CA ARG A 152 4.50 -17.62 0.07
C ARG A 152 5.04 -16.32 -0.51
N LEU A 153 4.38 -15.20 -0.23
CA LEU A 153 4.81 -13.86 -0.65
C LEU A 153 5.94 -13.32 0.22
N ASP A 154 6.06 -13.75 1.49
CA ASP A 154 7.04 -13.26 2.46
C ASP A 154 8.49 -13.40 1.96
N GLY A 155 8.88 -14.59 1.48
CA GLY A 155 10.25 -14.85 1.02
C GLY A 155 10.72 -13.96 -0.15
N PRO A 156 10.00 -13.93 -1.29
CA PRO A 156 10.33 -13.05 -2.43
C PRO A 156 10.30 -11.56 -2.08
N LEU A 157 9.42 -11.14 -1.16
CA LEU A 157 9.20 -9.73 -0.85
C LEU A 157 10.11 -9.18 0.26
N GLN A 158 10.52 -9.97 1.25
CA GLN A 158 11.31 -9.47 2.40
C GLN A 158 12.58 -8.73 2.00
N ARG A 159 13.27 -9.21 0.95
CA ARG A 159 14.52 -8.59 0.48
C ARG A 159 14.30 -7.33 -0.35
N GLN A 160 13.10 -7.15 -0.91
CA GLN A 160 12.83 -6.10 -1.89
C GLN A 160 11.92 -4.99 -1.33
N ALA A 161 11.06 -5.29 -0.36
CA ALA A 161 10.01 -4.39 0.06
C ALA A 161 9.44 -4.71 1.46
N TYR A 162 10.24 -4.56 2.52
CA TYR A 162 9.81 -4.80 3.92
C TYR A 162 8.45 -4.16 4.28
N SER A 163 8.26 -2.87 3.96
CA SER A 163 6.98 -2.16 4.18
C SER A 163 5.75 -2.77 3.49
N VAL A 164 5.94 -3.54 2.42
CA VAL A 164 4.84 -4.21 1.72
C VAL A 164 4.34 -5.42 2.52
N ILE A 165 5.22 -6.15 3.20
CA ILE A 165 4.85 -7.33 3.99
C ILE A 165 4.00 -6.91 5.19
N ASP A 166 4.42 -5.85 5.91
CA ASP A 166 3.64 -5.31 7.02
C ASP A 166 2.24 -4.88 6.55
N SER A 167 2.15 -4.28 5.36
CA SER A 167 0.87 -3.90 4.74
C SER A 167 0.03 -5.10 4.34
N LEU A 168 0.64 -6.23 3.95
CA LEU A 168 -0.07 -7.47 3.62
C LEU A 168 -0.66 -8.13 4.87
N TYR A 169 0.11 -8.21 5.95
CA TYR A 169 -0.39 -8.71 7.24
C TYR A 169 -1.50 -7.81 7.80
N ALA A 170 -1.34 -6.49 7.70
CA ALA A 170 -2.38 -5.55 8.13
C ALA A 170 -3.68 -5.69 7.31
N ALA A 171 -3.59 -6.16 6.07
CA ALA A 171 -4.73 -6.34 5.18
C ALA A 171 -5.25 -7.80 5.14
N GLU A 172 -4.82 -8.67 6.06
CA GLU A 172 -5.28 -10.06 6.12
C GLU A 172 -6.81 -10.14 6.21
N THR A 173 -7.41 -9.40 7.15
CA THR A 173 -8.86 -9.38 7.36
C THR A 173 -9.61 -8.89 6.13
N ASP A 174 -9.06 -7.93 5.39
CA ASP A 174 -9.67 -7.41 4.17
C ASP A 174 -9.64 -8.45 3.04
N MET A 175 -8.54 -9.22 2.94
CA MET A 175 -8.43 -10.33 1.98
C MET A 175 -9.43 -11.45 2.31
N VAL A 176 -9.54 -11.82 3.58
CA VAL A 176 -10.53 -12.82 4.05
C VAL A 176 -11.94 -12.37 3.71
N SER A 177 -12.26 -11.13 4.06
CA SER A 177 -13.57 -10.54 3.79
C SER A 177 -13.87 -10.50 2.29
N ALA A 178 -12.89 -10.16 1.45
CA ALA A 178 -13.07 -10.14 0.00
C ALA A 178 -13.42 -11.52 -0.59
N VAL A 179 -12.82 -12.59 -0.06
CA VAL A 179 -13.10 -13.97 -0.50
C VAL A 179 -14.42 -14.49 0.08
N ALA A 180 -14.74 -14.13 1.32
CA ALA A 180 -15.92 -14.62 2.02
C ALA A 180 -17.21 -13.88 1.62
N ALA A 181 -17.11 -12.63 1.13
CA ALA A 181 -18.22 -11.68 1.01
C ALA A 181 -19.49 -12.25 0.36
N GLU A 182 -19.36 -12.91 -0.80
CA GLU A 182 -20.53 -13.42 -1.52
C GLU A 182 -21.20 -14.57 -0.78
N LEU A 183 -20.43 -15.53 -0.24
CA LEU A 183 -20.99 -16.64 0.53
C LEU A 183 -21.55 -16.17 1.86
N ALA A 184 -20.83 -15.32 2.60
CA ALA A 184 -21.27 -14.75 3.87
C ALA A 184 -22.58 -14.00 3.72
N GLY A 185 -22.75 -13.23 2.64
CA GLY A 185 -24.01 -12.55 2.34
C GLY A 185 -25.17 -13.49 1.97
N LYS A 186 -24.91 -14.75 1.62
CA LYS A 186 -25.92 -15.77 1.29
C LYS A 186 -26.17 -16.77 2.41
N LEU A 187 -25.25 -16.89 3.36
CA LEU A 187 -25.38 -17.82 4.48
C LEU A 187 -26.67 -17.61 5.28
N PRO A 188 -27.13 -16.39 5.64
CA PRO A 188 -28.38 -16.23 6.39
C PRO A 188 -29.59 -16.89 5.71
N ASP A 189 -29.78 -16.65 4.40
CA ASP A 189 -30.89 -17.20 3.63
C ASP A 189 -30.80 -18.72 3.45
N VAL A 190 -29.57 -19.23 3.30
CA VAL A 190 -29.29 -20.64 3.10
C VAL A 190 -29.50 -21.41 4.40
N LEU A 191 -28.97 -20.89 5.51
CA LEU A 191 -29.06 -21.48 6.84
C LEU A 191 -30.49 -21.42 7.38
N ALA A 192 -31.25 -20.36 7.11
CA ALA A 192 -32.68 -20.30 7.46
C ALA A 192 -33.49 -21.41 6.75
N ARG A 193 -33.21 -21.65 5.46
CA ARG A 193 -33.83 -22.76 4.70
C ARG A 193 -33.41 -24.12 5.23
N HIS A 194 -32.13 -24.26 5.60
CA HIS A 194 -31.61 -25.46 6.20
C HIS A 194 -32.27 -25.73 7.57
N LEU A 195 -32.41 -24.73 8.44
CA LEU A 195 -33.10 -24.86 9.72
C LEU A 195 -34.57 -25.28 9.56
N ALA A 196 -35.28 -24.72 8.59
CA ALA A 196 -36.71 -24.99 8.39
C ALA A 196 -37.00 -26.39 7.79
N LYS A 197 -36.12 -26.90 6.92
CA LYS A 197 -36.39 -28.11 6.11
C LYS A 197 -35.31 -29.19 6.18
N ARG A 198 -34.25 -28.96 6.97
CA ARG A 198 -33.03 -29.78 7.00
C ARG A 198 -32.48 -30.03 5.59
N ASN A 199 -32.34 -28.93 4.86
CA ASN A 199 -31.95 -28.95 3.45
C ASN A 199 -30.44 -28.75 3.29
N ASP A 200 -29.70 -29.85 3.29
CA ASP A 200 -28.25 -29.87 3.12
C ASP A 200 -27.86 -29.48 1.68
N GLU A 201 -28.70 -29.77 0.69
CA GLU A 201 -28.47 -29.43 -0.72
C GLU A 201 -28.39 -27.92 -0.94
N ALA A 202 -29.17 -27.14 -0.17
CA ALA A 202 -29.12 -25.68 -0.25
C ALA A 202 -27.78 -25.12 0.24
N VAL A 203 -27.20 -25.72 1.28
CA VAL A 203 -25.89 -25.34 1.82
C VAL A 203 -24.80 -25.73 0.83
N LEU A 204 -24.82 -26.98 0.36
CA LEU A 204 -23.87 -27.49 -0.64
C LEU A 204 -23.91 -26.67 -1.93
N GLY A 205 -25.10 -26.36 -2.45
CA GLY A 205 -25.27 -25.55 -3.65
C GLY A 205 -24.71 -24.13 -3.49
N ALA A 206 -24.83 -23.53 -2.30
CA ALA A 206 -24.23 -22.23 -2.01
C ALA A 206 -22.68 -22.32 -2.01
N LEU A 207 -22.11 -23.36 -1.39
CA LEU A 207 -20.67 -23.59 -1.39
C LEU A 207 -20.13 -23.81 -2.81
N ASP A 208 -20.83 -24.60 -3.61
CA ASP A 208 -20.47 -24.89 -5.00
C ASP A 208 -20.58 -23.69 -5.93
N THR A 209 -21.44 -22.72 -5.58
CA THR A 209 -21.63 -21.51 -6.39
C THR A 209 -20.68 -20.40 -5.98
N PHE A 210 -20.59 -20.09 -4.68
CA PHE A 210 -19.95 -18.86 -4.19
C PHE A 210 -18.52 -19.09 -3.66
N LEU A 211 -18.17 -20.31 -3.24
CA LEU A 211 -16.83 -20.61 -2.72
C LEU A 211 -16.08 -21.51 -3.70
N THR A 212 -15.89 -21.05 -4.94
CA THR A 212 -15.18 -21.78 -6.01
C THR A 212 -13.73 -21.30 -6.16
N ILE A 213 -12.86 -22.14 -6.72
CA ILE A 213 -11.45 -21.77 -6.93
C ILE A 213 -11.33 -20.55 -7.83
N GLN A 214 -12.20 -20.42 -8.84
CA GLN A 214 -12.22 -19.28 -9.74
C GLN A 214 -12.65 -18.02 -8.98
N HIS A 215 -13.73 -18.11 -8.21
CA HIS A 215 -14.20 -16.99 -7.39
C HIS A 215 -13.13 -16.51 -6.40
N THR A 216 -12.48 -17.43 -5.68
CA THR A 216 -11.38 -17.10 -4.76
C THR A 216 -10.22 -16.39 -5.46
N LYS A 217 -9.79 -16.89 -6.61
CA LYS A 217 -8.71 -16.28 -7.40
C LYS A 217 -9.10 -14.89 -7.89
N ASP A 218 -10.31 -14.73 -8.40
CA ASP A 218 -10.81 -13.45 -8.89
C ASP A 218 -10.97 -12.42 -7.76
N ALA A 219 -11.48 -12.84 -6.60
CA ALA A 219 -11.62 -11.98 -5.42
C ALA A 219 -10.27 -11.45 -4.94
N LEU A 220 -9.27 -12.34 -4.82
CA LEU A 220 -7.91 -11.96 -4.45
C LEU A 220 -7.24 -11.09 -5.53
N GLY A 221 -7.43 -11.41 -6.81
CA GLY A 221 -6.93 -10.62 -7.92
C GLY A 221 -7.45 -9.17 -7.88
N ARG A 222 -8.77 -9.00 -7.73
CA ARG A 222 -9.41 -7.68 -7.59
C ARG A 222 -8.91 -6.94 -6.34
N PHE A 223 -8.72 -7.64 -5.23
CA PHE A 223 -8.14 -7.05 -4.02
C PHE A 223 -6.74 -6.47 -4.30
N PHE A 224 -5.87 -7.24 -4.93
CA PHE A 224 -4.50 -6.81 -5.23
C PHE A 224 -4.40 -5.73 -6.31
N ASP A 225 -5.37 -5.65 -7.22
CA ASP A 225 -5.47 -4.53 -8.17
C ASP A 225 -5.69 -3.18 -7.47
N GLY A 226 -6.47 -3.18 -6.38
CA GLY A 226 -6.70 -2.01 -5.53
C GLY A 226 -5.68 -1.82 -4.40
N PHE A 227 -4.74 -2.75 -4.23
CA PHE A 227 -3.84 -2.76 -3.09
C PHE A 227 -2.82 -1.61 -3.14
N VAL A 228 -2.82 -0.81 -2.08
CA VAL A 228 -1.92 0.32 -1.89
C VAL A 228 -0.82 -0.07 -0.92
N THR A 229 0.42 0.06 -1.37
CA THR A 229 1.62 -0.29 -0.58
C THR A 229 2.15 0.83 0.30
N ALA A 230 1.74 2.08 0.04
CA ALA A 230 2.10 3.23 0.84
C ALA A 230 1.20 4.43 0.50
N ASP A 231 1.02 5.31 1.48
CA ASP A 231 0.35 6.60 1.34
C ASP A 231 1.36 7.72 1.62
N ALA A 232 1.54 8.64 0.66
CA ALA A 232 2.44 9.76 0.82
C ALA A 232 2.03 10.66 2.00
N PHE A 233 0.74 10.73 2.35
CA PHE A 233 0.28 11.51 3.51
C PHE A 233 0.95 11.04 4.80
N LEU A 234 1.04 9.72 5.01
CA LEU A 234 1.70 9.15 6.18
C LEU A 234 3.21 9.45 6.15
N GLU A 235 3.84 9.31 4.99
CA GLU A 235 5.27 9.64 4.85
C GLU A 235 5.56 11.13 5.11
N PHE A 236 4.69 12.04 4.65
CA PHE A 236 4.81 13.48 4.90
C PHE A 236 4.61 13.82 6.38
N ARG A 237 3.63 13.19 7.05
CA ARG A 237 3.42 13.36 8.49
C ARG A 237 4.65 12.93 9.29
N ASP A 238 5.26 11.82 8.91
CA ASP A 238 6.47 11.32 9.59
C ASP A 238 7.66 12.28 9.35
N LEU A 239 7.79 12.85 8.14
CA LEU A 239 8.79 13.89 7.82
C LEU A 239 8.57 15.18 8.60
N GLU A 240 7.33 15.65 8.70
CA GLU A 240 6.96 16.84 9.47
C GLU A 240 7.23 16.64 10.96
N THR A 241 6.92 15.44 11.48
CA THR A 241 7.24 15.06 12.86
C THR A 241 8.75 15.11 13.08
N TYR A 242 9.54 14.53 12.17
CA TYR A 242 11.00 14.59 12.26
C TYR A 242 11.56 16.02 12.20
N ALA A 243 11.03 16.86 11.30
CA ALA A 243 11.45 18.24 11.14
C ALA A 243 11.06 19.13 12.35
N SER A 244 9.93 18.85 13.01
CA SER A 244 9.47 19.62 14.17
C SER A 244 10.20 19.29 15.48
N ILE A 245 10.69 18.05 15.63
CA ILE A 245 11.44 17.62 16.82
C ILE A 245 12.95 17.85 16.71
N THR A 246 13.46 18.13 15.50
CA THR A 246 14.90 18.26 15.25
C THR A 246 15.26 19.70 14.92
N ASP A 247 15.95 20.37 15.84
CA ASP A 247 16.39 21.75 15.64
C ASP A 247 17.36 21.88 14.46
N GLY A 248 17.18 22.94 13.66
CA GLY A 248 18.05 23.25 12.53
C GLY A 248 17.80 22.43 11.25
N VAL A 249 16.72 21.65 11.18
CA VAL A 249 16.33 20.91 9.98
C VAL A 249 15.43 21.77 9.08
N THR A 250 15.70 21.73 7.78
CA THR A 250 14.84 22.36 6.75
C THR A 250 14.56 21.34 5.66
N LEU A 251 13.30 21.22 5.26
CA LEU A 251 12.89 20.34 4.17
C LEU A 251 13.11 21.02 2.83
N TYR A 252 13.78 20.33 1.91
CA TYR A 252 14.05 20.81 0.56
C TYR A 252 13.41 19.89 -0.48
N LEU A 253 12.82 20.48 -1.53
CA LEU A 253 12.40 19.76 -2.72
C LEU A 253 13.59 19.69 -3.70
N TYR A 254 14.03 18.46 -4.00
CA TYR A 254 15.05 18.23 -5.02
C TYR A 254 14.40 17.85 -6.34
N ILE A 255 14.56 18.70 -7.36
CA ILE A 255 13.97 18.49 -8.71
C ILE A 255 14.84 17.54 -9.54
N GLY A 256 16.09 17.31 -9.14
CA GLY A 256 16.95 16.31 -9.76
C GLY A 256 18.10 15.87 -8.86
N ALA A 257 18.87 14.91 -9.33
CA ALA A 257 20.11 14.49 -8.68
C ALA A 257 21.20 14.24 -9.72
N LEU A 258 22.40 14.76 -9.45
CA LEU A 258 23.61 14.43 -10.18
C LEU A 258 24.24 13.17 -9.56
N ARG A 259 24.60 12.20 -10.40
CA ARG A 259 25.30 11.00 -9.95
C ARG A 259 26.77 11.07 -10.36
N PHE A 260 27.65 10.90 -9.38
CA PHE A 260 29.07 10.69 -9.61
C PHE A 260 29.53 9.49 -8.78
N ARG A 261 30.03 8.46 -9.46
CA ARG A 261 30.30 7.12 -8.88
C ARG A 261 29.05 6.56 -8.18
N SER A 262 29.16 6.06 -6.94
CA SER A 262 28.06 5.49 -6.14
C SER A 262 27.27 6.52 -5.32
N VAL A 263 27.56 7.82 -5.45
CA VAL A 263 26.94 8.88 -4.66
C VAL A 263 26.01 9.72 -5.52
N SER A 264 24.81 10.01 -4.99
CA SER A 264 23.82 10.90 -5.61
C SER A 264 23.82 12.23 -4.85
N TYR A 265 24.04 13.31 -5.58
CA TYR A 265 24.07 14.68 -5.10
C TYR A 265 22.78 15.39 -5.52
N PRO A 266 22.16 16.19 -4.65
CA PRO A 266 20.96 16.94 -5.00
C PRO A 266 21.27 18.01 -6.07
N LEU A 267 20.33 18.25 -6.97
CA LEU A 267 20.20 19.51 -7.70
C LEU A 267 19.17 20.35 -6.93
N PRO A 268 19.60 21.37 -6.17
CA PRO A 268 18.68 22.23 -5.45
C PRO A 268 17.88 23.10 -6.42
N ASP A 269 16.60 23.33 -6.11
CA ASP A 269 15.90 24.49 -6.63
C ASP A 269 16.32 25.71 -5.80
N SER A 270 16.40 26.89 -6.41
CA SER A 270 16.77 28.14 -5.73
C SER A 270 15.94 28.35 -4.46
N GLU A 271 16.58 28.89 -3.41
CA GLU A 271 15.96 29.21 -2.12
C GLU A 271 14.61 29.91 -2.28
N LYS A 272 13.53 29.14 -2.24
CA LYS A 272 12.23 29.61 -1.80
C LYS A 272 11.91 28.87 -0.53
N LYS A 273 12.07 29.57 0.60
CA LYS A 273 11.51 29.14 1.88
C LYS A 273 10.04 28.82 1.64
N LEU A 274 9.68 27.53 1.71
CA LEU A 274 8.30 27.13 1.91
C LEU A 274 7.94 27.64 3.31
N GLY A 275 7.21 28.76 3.34
CA GLY A 275 6.66 29.29 4.58
C GLY A 275 5.70 28.28 5.18
N ALA A 276 5.90 27.98 6.46
CA ALA A 276 4.90 27.41 7.34
C ALA A 276 3.71 28.37 7.47
#